data_AF-A0AB40APY5-F1
#
_entry.id   AF-A0AB40APY5-F1
#
_cell.length_a   1.000
_cell.length_b   1.000
_cell.length_c   1.000
_cell.angle_alpha   90.00
_cell.angle_beta   90.00
_cell.angle_gamma   90.00
#
_symmetry.space_group_name_H-M   'P 1'
#
loop_
_entity.id
_entity.type
_entity.pdbx_description
1 polymer ?
#
loop_
_entity_poly.entity_id
_entity_poly.type
_entity_poly.pdbx_seq_one_letter_code
_entity_poly.pdbx_strand_id
1 'polypeptide(L)'
;MGSNSVWEIEEEVANSSSSHNNNNGGIGSYMNGGSLSSSNGEDVYVAVGKKKSSMDALSWALKHLVKPSSFVYLVHVFPEVHHVPTPLGLVPKSHVSAQQVETYMGQQRIKRREMLQKLMDLCHSSQVQVDTLLIESDSIAKAVLDLIPVLNIKRLIVGASKSNLRKLKGSSKAEQIQKSAPQYCEVTIICDGKQVNDIDHKEKSSSNSKNVSEKHEKDGRKQVIKSSCYCFSKKFL
;
A
#
# COMPACT_ATOMS: atom_id res chain seq x y z
N MET A 1 10.76 -26.99 4.59
CA MET A 1 10.30 -26.51 5.90
C MET A 1 9.84 -25.07 5.75
N GLY A 2 8.53 -24.87 5.59
CA GLY A 2 7.93 -23.54 5.44
C GLY A 2 7.57 -22.98 6.81
N SER A 3 8.20 -21.89 7.21
CA SER A 3 7.88 -21.16 8.44
C SER A 3 6.55 -20.45 8.27
N ASN A 4 5.46 -21.13 8.66
CA ASN A 4 4.17 -20.50 8.88
C ASN A 4 4.30 -19.56 10.08
N SER A 5 4.17 -18.26 9.82
CA SER A 5 4.01 -17.26 10.85
C SER A 5 2.72 -17.55 11.61
N VAL A 6 2.89 -18.02 12.83
CA VAL A 6 1.90 -18.09 13.89
C VAL A 6 1.22 -16.72 13.99
N TRP A 7 -0.08 -16.69 13.77
CA TRP A 7 -0.89 -15.53 14.14
C TRP A 7 -1.28 -15.76 15.60
N GLU A 8 -0.50 -15.17 16.51
CA GLU A 8 -0.88 -15.06 17.92
C GLU A 8 -2.21 -14.29 17.99
N ILE A 9 -3.18 -14.95 18.60
CA ILE A 9 -4.49 -14.41 18.93
C ILE A 9 -4.28 -13.59 20.20
N GLU A 10 -4.26 -12.26 20.09
CA GLU A 10 -4.54 -11.43 21.25
C GLU A 10 -6.06 -11.41 21.44
N GLU A 11 -6.47 -12.03 22.53
CA GLU A 11 -7.80 -12.04 23.09
C GLU A 11 -8.06 -10.66 23.71
N GLU A 12 -8.86 -9.83 23.04
CA GLU A 12 -9.41 -8.60 23.62
C GLU A 12 -10.88 -8.86 23.96
N VAL A 13 -11.14 -8.97 25.26
CA VAL A 13 -12.45 -9.05 25.88
C VAL A 13 -13.14 -7.68 25.74
N ALA A 14 -14.03 -7.55 24.75
CA ALA A 14 -14.96 -6.42 24.69
C ALA A 14 -16.27 -6.80 25.37
N ASN A 15 -16.48 -6.20 26.55
CA ASN A 15 -17.67 -6.32 27.37
C ASN A 15 -18.91 -5.82 26.59
N SER A 16 -19.98 -6.59 26.63
CA SER A 16 -21.23 -6.34 25.93
C SER A 16 -22.02 -5.18 26.55
N SER A 17 -22.45 -4.23 25.73
CA SER A 17 -23.74 -3.56 25.90
C SER A 17 -24.47 -3.52 24.57
N SER A 18 -25.56 -4.27 24.52
CA SER A 18 -26.46 -4.45 23.38
C SER A 18 -27.29 -3.19 23.14
N SER A 19 -27.42 -2.79 21.89
CA SER A 19 -28.61 -2.09 21.40
C SER A 19 -29.01 -2.71 20.07
N HIS A 20 -30.15 -3.38 20.09
CA HIS A 20 -30.79 -3.98 18.93
C HIS A 20 -31.18 -2.87 17.96
N ASN A 21 -30.78 -2.98 16.70
CA ASN A 21 -31.56 -2.37 15.63
C ASN A 21 -31.61 -3.33 14.44
N ASN A 22 -32.79 -3.93 14.27
CA ASN A 22 -33.13 -4.75 13.10
C ASN A 22 -33.25 -3.84 11.89
N ASN A 23 -32.49 -4.10 10.83
CA ASN A 23 -32.91 -3.78 9.48
C ASN A 23 -32.52 -4.92 8.55
N ASN A 24 -33.54 -5.60 8.07
CA ASN A 24 -33.48 -6.64 7.06
C ASN A 24 -33.46 -5.96 5.68
N GLY A 25 -32.50 -6.31 4.83
CA GLY A 25 -32.40 -5.79 3.47
C GLY A 25 -31.18 -6.34 2.75
N GLY A 26 -31.38 -7.38 1.94
CA GLY A 26 -30.42 -7.74 0.89
C GLY A 26 -30.32 -6.64 -0.16
N ILE A 27 -29.18 -6.60 -0.87
CA ILE A 27 -28.78 -5.88 -2.10
C ILE A 27 -27.25 -5.71 -1.94
N GLY A 28 -26.38 -6.39 -2.68
CA GLY A 28 -26.16 -6.21 -4.12
C GLY A 28 -25.29 -4.97 -4.35
N SER A 29 -23.97 -5.16 -4.53
CA SER A 29 -23.02 -4.19 -5.12
C SER A 29 -23.07 -2.72 -4.63
N TYR A 30 -22.15 -2.34 -3.73
CA TYR A 30 -21.87 -0.94 -3.40
C TYR A 30 -20.53 -0.50 -4.00
N MET A 31 -20.56 -0.14 -5.29
CA MET A 31 -19.84 1.05 -5.73
C MET A 31 -20.63 2.22 -5.12
N ASN A 32 -20.12 2.83 -4.04
CA ASN A 32 -20.72 4.08 -3.57
C ASN A 32 -20.48 5.12 -4.66
N GLY A 33 -21.55 5.48 -5.38
CA GLY A 33 -21.54 6.45 -6.47
C GLY A 33 -21.36 7.87 -5.95
N GLY A 34 -20.19 8.15 -5.35
CA GLY A 34 -19.68 9.51 -5.27
C GLY A 34 -19.47 9.99 -6.71
N SER A 35 -20.14 11.09 -7.07
CA SER A 35 -19.90 11.79 -8.33
C SER A 35 -18.41 11.87 -8.58
N LEU A 36 -17.93 11.26 -9.67
CA LEU A 36 -16.55 11.39 -10.12
C LEU A 36 -16.39 12.85 -10.56
N SER A 37 -16.20 13.75 -9.58
CA SER A 37 -15.97 15.16 -9.83
C SER A 37 -14.81 15.26 -10.80
N SER A 38 -14.98 16.02 -11.88
CA SER A 38 -13.92 16.31 -12.85
C SER A 38 -12.59 16.48 -12.12
N SER A 39 -11.72 15.47 -12.21
CA SER A 39 -10.51 15.43 -11.40
C SER A 39 -9.64 16.60 -11.86
N ASN A 40 -9.46 17.59 -10.99
CA ASN A 40 -8.70 18.79 -11.32
C ASN A 40 -7.19 18.51 -11.46
N GLY A 41 -6.78 17.25 -11.63
CA GLY A 41 -5.39 16.78 -11.58
C GLY A 41 -4.76 16.85 -10.19
N GLU A 42 -5.49 17.41 -9.22
CA GLU A 42 -5.03 17.71 -7.86
C GLU A 42 -5.60 16.74 -6.82
N ASP A 43 -6.18 15.61 -7.25
CA ASP A 43 -6.56 14.53 -6.34
C ASP A 43 -5.35 13.65 -6.02
N VAL A 44 -5.33 13.06 -4.82
CA VAL A 44 -4.24 12.21 -4.34
C VAL A 44 -4.82 10.85 -3.95
N TYR A 45 -4.26 9.79 -4.54
CA TYR A 45 -4.62 8.42 -4.20
C TYR A 45 -3.55 7.86 -3.26
N VAL A 46 -3.96 7.22 -2.18
CA VAL A 46 -3.04 6.64 -1.19
C VAL A 46 -3.35 5.16 -1.03
N ALA A 47 -2.41 4.29 -1.39
CA ALA A 47 -2.54 2.86 -1.18
C ALA A 47 -2.31 2.51 0.30
N VAL A 48 -3.34 1.96 0.95
CA VAL A 48 -3.36 1.72 2.40
C VAL A 48 -3.66 0.26 2.76
N GLY A 49 -3.16 -0.16 3.92
CA GLY A 49 -3.42 -1.46 4.52
C GLY A 49 -3.06 -1.50 6.00
N LYS A 50 -2.95 -2.71 6.55
CA LYS A 50 -2.81 -2.94 8.00
C LYS A 50 -1.46 -2.49 8.62
N LYS A 51 -0.49 -2.06 7.81
CA LYS A 51 0.88 -1.74 8.27
C LYS A 51 1.02 -0.26 8.63
N LYS A 52 1.94 0.05 9.54
CA LYS A 52 2.29 1.43 9.92
C LYS A 52 2.69 2.31 8.74
N SER A 53 3.30 1.73 7.70
CA SER A 53 3.67 2.45 6.48
C SER A 53 2.48 3.14 5.79
N SER A 54 1.24 2.69 6.01
CA SER A 54 0.03 3.37 5.53
C SER A 54 -0.16 4.73 6.17
N MET A 55 0.03 4.83 7.49
CA MET A 55 -0.06 6.09 8.24
C MET A 55 1.06 7.05 7.84
N ASP A 56 2.28 6.53 7.64
CA ASP A 56 3.42 7.33 7.22
C ASP A 56 3.19 7.90 5.80
N ALA A 57 2.67 7.08 4.88
CA ALA A 57 2.33 7.50 3.52
C ALA A 57 1.23 8.58 3.50
N LEU A 58 0.15 8.38 4.26
CA LEU A 58 -0.94 9.35 4.34
C LEU A 58 -0.49 10.67 4.97
N SER A 59 0.23 10.60 6.09
CA SER A 59 0.81 11.78 6.75
C SER A 59 1.72 12.57 5.81
N TRP A 60 2.55 11.87 5.05
CA TRP A 60 3.43 12.51 4.07
C TRP A 60 2.62 13.17 2.95
N ALA A 61 1.60 12.50 2.41
CA ALA A 61 0.76 13.03 1.35
C ALA A 61 0.02 14.31 1.80
N LEU A 62 -0.58 14.28 2.99
CA LEU A 62 -1.28 15.43 3.58
C LEU A 62 -0.33 16.63 3.76
N LYS A 63 0.92 16.38 4.14
CA LYS A 63 1.92 17.44 4.37
C LYS A 63 2.50 18.04 3.08
N HIS A 64 2.65 17.26 2.01
CA HIS A 64 3.47 17.68 0.85
C HIS A 64 2.68 17.83 -0.46
N LEU A 65 1.56 17.13 -0.63
CA LEU A 65 0.86 17.05 -1.92
C LEU A 65 -0.57 17.59 -1.89
N VAL A 66 -1.22 17.51 -0.74
CA VAL A 66 -2.63 17.88 -0.58
C VAL A 66 -2.75 19.39 -0.46
N LYS A 67 -3.59 19.97 -1.31
CA LYS A 67 -3.97 21.39 -1.32
C LYS A 67 -5.43 21.52 -0.85
N PRO A 68 -5.91 22.73 -0.53
CA PRO A 68 -7.30 22.94 -0.10
C PRO A 68 -8.36 22.43 -1.09
N SER A 69 -8.04 22.37 -2.39
CA SER A 69 -8.93 21.86 -3.44
C SER A 69 -8.74 20.36 -3.76
N SER A 70 -7.82 19.68 -3.07
CA SER A 70 -7.51 18.28 -3.32
C SER A 70 -8.51 17.35 -2.63
N PHE A 71 -8.90 16.30 -3.33
CA PHE A 71 -9.58 15.16 -2.72
C PHE A 71 -8.58 14.04 -2.45
N VAL A 72 -8.70 13.34 -1.32
CA VAL A 72 -7.88 12.16 -0.99
C VAL A 72 -8.70 10.88 -1.15
N TYR A 73 -8.18 9.94 -1.92
CA TYR A 73 -8.77 8.61 -2.07
C TYR A 73 -7.90 7.56 -1.37
N LEU A 74 -8.44 6.92 -0.34
CA LEU A 74 -7.81 5.80 0.34
C LEU A 74 -8.07 4.52 -0.45
N VAL A 75 -7.07 4.00 -1.14
CA VAL A 75 -7.17 2.77 -1.93
C VAL A 75 -6.77 1.58 -1.07
N HIS A 76 -7.73 0.74 -0.70
CA HIS A 76 -7.49 -0.45 0.10
C HIS A 76 -7.82 -1.73 -0.68
N VAL A 77 -6.77 -2.51 -0.97
CA VAL A 77 -6.92 -3.85 -1.53
C VAL A 77 -6.94 -4.88 -0.39
N PHE A 78 -7.98 -5.72 -0.37
CA PHE A 78 -8.16 -6.79 0.61
C PHE A 78 -8.28 -8.15 -0.09
N PRO A 79 -7.77 -9.24 0.51
CA PRO A 79 -7.76 -10.55 -0.13
C PRO A 79 -9.17 -11.13 -0.22
N GLU A 80 -9.37 -11.99 -1.23
CA GLU A 80 -10.54 -12.87 -1.29
C GLU A 80 -10.42 -13.91 -0.17
N VAL A 81 -11.55 -14.28 0.45
CA VAL A 81 -11.52 -15.39 1.44
C VAL A 81 -11.85 -16.71 0.77
N HIS A 82 -10.78 -17.50 0.59
CA HIS A 82 -10.81 -18.87 0.10
C HIS A 82 -10.93 -19.89 1.24
N HIS A 83 -10.49 -19.50 2.45
CA HIS A 83 -10.44 -20.37 3.62
C HIS A 83 -10.97 -19.63 4.86
N VAL A 84 -11.58 -20.37 5.78
CA VAL A 84 -12.09 -19.86 7.06
C VAL A 84 -11.35 -20.57 8.20
N PRO A 85 -10.86 -19.83 9.21
CA PRO A 85 -10.27 -20.44 10.39
C PRO A 85 -11.34 -21.14 11.23
N THR A 86 -11.01 -22.36 11.67
CA THR A 86 -11.82 -23.19 12.57
C THR A 86 -10.92 -23.74 13.68
N PRO A 87 -11.48 -24.30 14.77
CA PRO A 87 -10.68 -24.98 15.80
C PRO A 87 -9.79 -26.12 15.25
N LEU A 88 -10.13 -26.69 14.09
CA LEU A 88 -9.36 -27.76 13.43
C LEU A 88 -8.35 -27.22 12.40
N GLY A 89 -8.20 -25.90 12.29
CA GLY A 89 -7.30 -25.24 11.34
C GLY A 89 -8.04 -24.46 10.25
N LEU A 90 -7.32 -24.11 9.18
CA LEU A 90 -7.87 -23.42 8.01
C LEU A 90 -8.61 -24.40 7.12
N VAL A 91 -9.90 -24.17 6.91
CA VAL A 91 -10.77 -25.03 6.11
C VAL A 91 -11.23 -24.28 4.86
N PRO A 92 -11.26 -24.91 3.67
CA PRO A 92 -11.80 -24.27 2.48
C PRO A 92 -13.22 -23.75 2.72
N LYS A 93 -13.52 -22.56 2.20
CA LYS A 93 -14.83 -21.90 2.36
C LYS A 93 -16.00 -22.80 1.95
N SER A 94 -15.81 -23.67 0.96
CA SER A 94 -16.81 -24.64 0.48
C SER A 94 -17.18 -25.72 1.50
N HIS A 95 -16.32 -25.98 2.49
CA HIS A 95 -16.50 -27.04 3.50
C HIS A 95 -16.95 -26.47 4.86
N VAL A 96 -17.29 -25.18 4.91
CA VAL A 96 -17.69 -24.47 6.12
C VAL A 96 -19.14 -24.01 5.97
N SER A 97 -19.90 -24.02 7.06
CA SER A 97 -21.30 -23.57 7.02
C SER A 97 -21.39 -22.09 6.62
N ALA A 98 -22.47 -21.71 5.94
CA ALA A 98 -22.70 -20.33 5.50
C ALA A 98 -22.66 -19.34 6.68
N GLN A 99 -23.17 -19.73 7.84
CA GLN A 99 -23.15 -18.91 9.05
C GLN A 99 -21.72 -18.65 9.55
N GLN A 100 -20.86 -19.67 9.56
CA GLN A 100 -19.47 -19.51 9.99
C GLN A 100 -18.68 -18.64 9.00
N VAL A 101 -18.91 -18.83 7.69
CA VAL A 101 -18.33 -17.97 6.64
C VAL A 101 -18.75 -16.52 6.84
N GLU A 102 -20.04 -16.24 7.02
CA GLU A 102 -20.55 -14.88 7.21
C GLU A 102 -20.01 -14.25 8.50
N THR A 103 -19.93 -15.03 9.59
CA THR A 103 -19.34 -14.57 10.85
C THR A 103 -17.89 -14.11 10.65
N TYR A 104 -17.07 -14.93 9.98
CA TYR A 104 -15.68 -14.58 9.70
C TYR A 104 -15.55 -13.36 8.78
N MET A 105 -16.36 -13.30 7.71
CA MET A 105 -16.40 -12.15 6.80
C MET A 105 -16.80 -10.87 7.54
N GLY A 106 -17.81 -10.94 8.42
CA GLY A 106 -18.23 -9.83 9.28
C GLY A 106 -17.08 -9.31 10.14
N GLN A 107 -16.32 -10.20 10.79
CA GLN A 107 -15.13 -9.83 11.55
C GLN A 107 -14.06 -9.14 10.68
N GLN A 108 -13.81 -9.64 9.46
CA GLN A 108 -12.87 -8.98 8.54
C GLN A 108 -13.36 -7.59 8.12
N ARG A 109 -14.67 -7.42 7.89
CA ARG A 109 -15.27 -6.11 7.57
C ARG A 109 -15.12 -5.13 8.73
N ILE A 110 -15.34 -5.56 9.97
CA ILE A 110 -15.16 -4.73 11.17
C ILE A 110 -13.71 -4.27 11.30
N LYS A 111 -12.75 -5.21 11.28
CA LYS A 111 -11.31 -4.90 11.37
C LYS A 111 -10.84 -3.93 10.28
N ARG A 112 -11.38 -4.10 9.06
CA ARG A 112 -11.08 -3.20 7.94
C ARG A 112 -11.64 -1.80 8.18
N ARG A 113 -12.90 -1.70 8.60
CA ARG A 113 -13.56 -0.43 8.91
C ARG A 113 -12.80 0.33 10.01
N GLU A 114 -12.42 -0.34 11.09
CA GLU A 114 -11.65 0.27 12.19
C GLU A 114 -10.30 0.81 11.73
N MET A 115 -9.58 0.06 10.89
CA MET A 115 -8.30 0.50 10.33
C MET A 115 -8.46 1.71 9.41
N LEU A 116 -9.46 1.69 8.53
CA LEU A 116 -9.75 2.80 7.63
C LEU A 116 -10.24 4.04 8.36
N GLN A 117 -11.03 3.88 9.42
CA GLN A 117 -11.53 4.99 10.22
C GLN A 117 -10.38 5.83 10.76
N LYS A 118 -9.32 5.20 11.29
CA LYS A 118 -8.12 5.91 11.78
C LYS A 118 -7.44 6.76 10.70
N LEU A 119 -7.44 6.29 9.46
CA LEU A 119 -6.88 7.03 8.32
C LEU A 119 -7.80 8.19 7.90
N MET A 120 -9.12 7.96 7.86
CA MET A 120 -10.11 9.01 7.56
C MET A 120 -10.10 10.11 8.63
N ASP A 121 -9.97 9.76 9.90
CA ASP A 121 -9.89 10.73 11.01
C ASP A 121 -8.65 11.63 10.87
N LEU A 122 -7.53 11.09 10.34
CA LEU A 122 -6.34 11.89 10.03
C LEU A 122 -6.59 12.89 8.89
N CYS A 123 -7.33 12.49 7.86
CA CYS A 123 -7.74 13.41 6.79
C CYS A 123 -8.69 14.51 7.32
N HIS A 124 -9.70 14.13 8.10
CA HIS A 124 -10.68 15.07 8.66
C HIS A 124 -10.04 16.07 9.63
N SER A 125 -9.14 15.61 10.51
CA SER A 125 -8.38 16.50 11.39
C SER A 125 -7.46 17.46 10.63
N SER A 126 -7.10 17.11 9.38
CA SER A 126 -6.36 17.97 8.46
C SER A 126 -7.28 18.83 7.56
N GLN A 127 -8.60 18.80 7.77
CA GLN A 127 -9.61 19.52 6.97
C GLN A 127 -9.63 19.14 5.48
N VAL A 128 -9.32 17.88 5.17
CA VAL A 128 -9.24 17.36 3.80
C VAL A 128 -10.43 16.44 3.52
N GLN A 129 -11.02 16.58 2.33
CA GLN A 129 -12.06 15.66 1.88
C GLN A 129 -11.46 14.30 1.52
N VAL A 130 -12.10 13.23 1.99
CA VAL A 130 -11.60 11.86 1.82
C VAL A 130 -12.73 10.90 1.46
N ASP A 131 -12.41 9.93 0.60
CA ASP A 131 -13.25 8.76 0.32
C ASP A 131 -12.38 7.50 0.24
N THR A 132 -13.02 6.33 0.32
CA THR A 132 -12.34 5.04 0.31
C THR A 132 -12.73 4.21 -0.90
N LEU A 133 -11.72 3.66 -1.59
CA LEU A 133 -11.87 2.69 -2.66
C LEU A 133 -11.48 1.30 -2.14
N LEU A 134 -12.45 0.40 -2.05
CA LEU A 134 -12.28 -0.97 -1.58
C LEU A 134 -12.22 -1.93 -2.77
N ILE A 135 -11.11 -2.68 -2.89
CA ILE A 135 -10.93 -3.67 -3.97
C ILE A 135 -10.66 -5.04 -3.37
N GLU A 136 -11.47 -6.03 -3.74
CA GLU A 136 -11.22 -7.43 -3.39
C GLU A 136 -10.25 -8.04 -4.42
N SER A 137 -9.07 -8.46 -3.97
CA SER A 137 -8.08 -9.14 -4.81
C SER A 137 -6.94 -9.74 -3.99
N ASP A 138 -6.47 -10.91 -4.40
CA ASP A 138 -5.26 -11.52 -3.84
C ASP A 138 -3.95 -10.87 -4.32
N SER A 139 -4.01 -10.08 -5.40
CA SER A 139 -2.85 -9.37 -5.97
C SER A 139 -2.98 -7.86 -5.85
N ILE A 140 -2.46 -7.32 -4.74
CA ILE A 140 -2.42 -5.88 -4.46
C ILE A 140 -1.85 -5.07 -5.65
N ALA A 141 -0.69 -5.47 -6.18
CA ALA A 141 -0.04 -4.69 -7.23
C ALA A 141 -0.86 -4.69 -8.51
N LYS A 142 -1.41 -5.84 -8.92
CA LYS A 142 -2.28 -5.94 -10.09
C LYS A 142 -3.54 -5.11 -9.92
N ALA A 143 -4.26 -5.27 -8.81
CA ALA A 143 -5.49 -4.54 -8.53
C ALA A 143 -5.28 -3.01 -8.58
N VAL A 144 -4.17 -2.51 -8.03
CA VAL A 144 -3.83 -1.08 -8.11
C VAL A 144 -3.51 -0.66 -9.54
N LEU A 145 -2.71 -1.45 -10.28
CA LEU A 145 -2.35 -1.14 -11.66
C LEU A 145 -3.56 -1.13 -12.60
N ASP A 146 -4.51 -2.05 -12.41
CA ASP A 146 -5.74 -2.13 -13.18
C ASP A 146 -6.68 -0.94 -12.85
N LEU A 147 -6.62 -0.39 -11.63
CA LEU A 147 -7.41 0.77 -11.21
C LEU A 147 -6.91 2.09 -11.82
N ILE A 148 -5.60 2.26 -11.99
CA ILE A 148 -4.98 3.51 -12.48
C ILE A 148 -5.62 4.02 -13.79
N PRO A 149 -5.77 3.22 -14.85
CA PRO A 149 -6.40 3.69 -16.09
C PRO A 149 -7.91 3.89 -15.95
N VAL A 150 -8.59 3.11 -15.12
CA VAL A 150 -10.05 3.20 -14.92
C VAL A 150 -10.43 4.56 -14.31
N LEU A 151 -9.67 5.03 -13.33
CA LEU A 151 -9.94 6.30 -12.64
C LEU A 151 -9.06 7.46 -13.12
N ASN A 152 -8.22 7.24 -14.14
CA ASN A 152 -7.23 8.19 -14.61
C ASN A 152 -6.37 8.77 -13.45
N ILE A 153 -5.85 7.88 -12.59
CA ILE A 153 -5.07 8.25 -11.41
C ILE A 153 -3.77 8.91 -11.85
N LYS A 154 -3.57 10.19 -11.48
CA LYS A 154 -2.36 10.94 -11.81
C LYS A 154 -1.30 10.94 -10.71
N ARG A 155 -1.70 10.83 -9.44
CA ARG A 155 -0.79 10.83 -8.28
C ARG A 155 -1.16 9.72 -7.32
N LEU A 156 -0.24 8.77 -7.13
CA LEU A 156 -0.43 7.61 -6.28
C LEU A 156 0.70 7.51 -5.25
N ILE A 157 0.35 7.45 -3.98
CA ILE A 157 1.28 7.33 -2.86
C ILE A 157 1.22 5.92 -2.29
N VAL A 158 2.37 5.29 -2.13
CA VAL A 158 2.46 3.91 -1.63
C VAL A 158 3.44 3.84 -0.46
N GLY A 159 2.94 3.36 0.68
CA GLY A 159 3.78 3.11 1.86
C GLY A 159 4.60 1.83 1.72
N ALA A 160 5.90 1.91 2.02
CA ALA A 160 6.82 0.79 2.11
C ALA A 160 7.49 0.74 3.49
N SER A 161 7.86 -0.47 3.94
CA SER A 161 8.71 -0.65 5.10
C SER A 161 10.16 -0.83 4.68
N LYS A 162 11.12 -0.44 5.53
CA LYS A 162 12.58 -0.63 5.29
C LYS A 162 12.97 -2.06 4.90
N SER A 163 12.27 -3.05 5.43
CA SER A 163 12.49 -4.46 5.09
C SER A 163 12.10 -4.82 3.65
N ASN A 164 11.17 -4.08 3.04
CA ASN A 164 10.77 -4.29 1.65
C ASN A 164 11.73 -3.61 0.68
N LEU A 165 12.33 -2.47 1.05
CA LEU A 165 13.33 -1.78 0.22
C LEU A 165 14.67 -2.52 0.17
N ARG A 166 15.05 -3.19 1.27
CA ARG A 166 16.30 -3.97 1.34
C ARG A 166 16.24 -5.30 0.58
N LYS A 167 15.04 -5.80 0.25
CA LYS A 167 14.87 -7.05 -0.50
C LYS A 167 15.13 -6.79 -1.98
N LEU A 168 16.38 -6.99 -2.39
CA LEU A 168 16.87 -7.14 -3.78
C LEU A 168 16.03 -6.36 -4.81
N LYS A 169 16.40 -5.09 -5.04
CA LYS A 169 16.01 -4.20 -6.15
C LYS A 169 14.96 -4.82 -7.10
N GLY A 170 13.69 -4.77 -6.75
CA GLY A 170 12.58 -5.15 -7.64
C GLY A 170 11.49 -6.06 -7.07
N SER A 171 11.58 -6.50 -5.81
CA SER A 171 10.64 -7.50 -5.27
C SER A 171 9.47 -6.95 -4.45
N SER A 172 9.48 -5.67 -4.09
CA SER A 172 8.40 -5.10 -3.29
C SER A 172 7.17 -4.77 -4.14
N LYS A 173 5.97 -4.94 -3.57
CA LYS A 173 4.70 -4.57 -4.24
C LYS A 173 4.70 -3.08 -4.65
N ALA A 174 5.30 -2.21 -3.85
CA ALA A 174 5.42 -0.78 -4.13
C ALA A 174 6.29 -0.51 -5.37
N GLU A 175 7.45 -1.17 -5.48
CA GLU A 175 8.31 -1.06 -6.66
C GLU A 175 7.66 -1.65 -7.91
N GLN A 176 6.93 -2.77 -7.77
CA GLN A 176 6.17 -3.35 -8.88
C GLN A 176 5.15 -2.37 -9.43
N ILE A 177 4.39 -1.71 -8.56
CA ILE A 177 3.43 -0.67 -8.94
C ILE A 177 4.16 0.50 -9.61
N GLN A 178 5.20 1.04 -8.99
CA GLN A 178 5.94 2.20 -9.52
C GLN A 178 6.54 1.94 -10.91
N LYS A 179 7.11 0.75 -11.13
CA LYS A 179 7.74 0.39 -12.42
C LYS A 179 6.73 0.10 -13.53
N SER A 180 5.54 -0.38 -13.18
CA SER A 180 4.54 -0.82 -14.16
C SER A 180 3.42 0.20 -14.38
N ALA A 181 3.38 1.27 -13.58
CA ALA A 181 2.39 2.32 -13.73
C ALA A 181 2.56 3.05 -15.07
N PRO A 182 1.46 3.49 -15.70
CA PRO A 182 1.51 4.36 -16.86
C PRO A 182 2.31 5.64 -16.61
N GLN A 183 2.95 6.18 -17.66
CA GLN A 183 3.81 7.36 -17.55
C GLN A 183 3.13 8.61 -17.00
N TYR A 184 1.80 8.73 -17.16
CA TYR A 184 1.03 9.87 -16.64
C TYR A 184 0.73 9.76 -15.13
N CYS A 185 0.97 8.60 -14.53
CA CYS A 185 0.71 8.33 -13.12
C CYS A 185 2.02 8.45 -12.33
N GLU A 186 2.17 9.54 -11.58
CA GLU A 186 3.29 9.70 -10.66
C GLU A 186 3.09 8.81 -9.43
N VAL A 187 3.95 7.79 -9.30
CA VAL A 187 3.94 6.88 -8.15
C VAL A 187 5.08 7.22 -7.19
N THR A 188 4.72 7.69 -5.99
CA THR A 188 5.66 8.08 -4.95
C THR A 188 5.66 7.05 -3.82
N ILE A 189 6.84 6.50 -3.54
CA ILE A 189 7.03 5.52 -2.46
C ILE A 189 7.51 6.23 -1.20
N ILE A 190 6.80 6.03 -0.10
CA ILE A 190 7.11 6.59 1.22
C ILE A 190 7.59 5.48 2.16
N CYS A 191 8.75 5.68 2.78
CA CYS A 191 9.29 4.80 3.80
C CYS A 191 9.68 5.62 5.03
N ASP A 192 9.17 5.24 6.20
CA ASP A 192 9.41 5.92 7.48
C ASP A 192 9.22 7.45 7.38
N GLY A 193 8.14 7.86 6.72
CA GLY A 193 7.75 9.26 6.55
C GLY A 193 8.59 10.05 5.53
N LYS A 194 9.40 9.39 4.70
CA LYS A 194 10.24 10.04 3.67
C LYS A 194 10.07 9.40 2.31
N GLN A 195 10.23 10.20 1.26
CA GLN A 195 10.26 9.70 -0.10
C GLN A 195 11.55 8.90 -0.34
N VAL A 196 11.44 7.73 -0.97
CA VAL A 196 12.58 6.82 -1.13
C VAL A 196 13.71 7.42 -1.99
N ASN A 197 13.40 8.34 -2.90
CA ASN A 197 14.42 9.06 -3.68
C ASN A 197 15.41 9.84 -2.78
N ASP A 198 14.99 10.25 -1.57
CA ASP A 198 15.84 10.96 -0.61
C ASP A 198 16.75 10.02 0.21
N ILE A 199 16.49 8.71 0.18
CA ILE A 199 17.21 7.71 1.00
C ILE A 199 18.54 7.32 0.35
N ASP A 200 18.59 7.25 -0.99
CA ASP A 200 19.82 6.95 -1.75
C ASP A 200 20.91 8.03 -1.57
N HIS A 201 20.53 9.26 -1.19
CA HIS A 201 21.47 10.33 -0.87
C HIS A 201 21.98 10.30 0.58
N LYS A 202 21.30 9.61 1.51
CA LYS A 202 21.66 9.58 2.93
C LYS A 202 22.45 8.35 3.34
N GLU A 203 22.36 7.23 2.61
CA GLU A 203 23.16 6.03 2.90
C GLU A 203 24.64 6.15 2.46
N LYS A 204 24.99 7.13 1.62
CA LYS A 204 26.39 7.42 1.26
C LYS A 204 27.16 8.25 2.30
N SER A 205 26.51 8.74 3.36
CA SER A 205 27.17 9.56 4.39
C SER A 205 27.42 8.85 5.73
N SER A 206 27.25 7.51 5.79
CA SER A 206 27.58 6.75 7.00
C SER A 206 28.58 5.64 6.72
N SER A 207 29.86 6.00 6.63
CA SER A 207 30.97 5.06 6.85
C SER A 207 32.21 5.77 7.40
N ASN A 208 32.55 5.40 8.64
CA ASN A 208 33.87 5.43 9.29
C ASN A 208 34.61 6.77 9.45
N SER A 209 34.54 7.34 10.66
CA SER A 209 35.74 7.91 11.28
C SER A 209 36.65 6.76 11.72
N LYS A 210 37.66 6.44 10.92
CA LYS A 210 38.88 5.81 11.42
C LYS A 210 40.03 6.78 11.21
N ASN A 211 40.66 7.15 12.32
CA ASN A 211 41.95 7.80 12.37
C ASN A 211 43.04 6.95 11.71
N VAL A 212 44.13 7.65 11.38
CA VAL A 212 45.53 7.21 11.13
C VAL A 212 45.99 7.24 9.67
N SER A 213 46.67 8.36 9.40
CA SER A 213 48.03 8.54 8.86
C SER A 213 48.45 8.09 7.45
N GLU A 214 49.08 9.06 6.81
CA GLU A 214 49.90 9.14 5.59
C GLU A 214 50.74 7.90 5.21
N LYS A 215 50.79 7.61 3.89
CA LYS A 215 52.02 7.72 3.06
C LYS A 215 51.76 7.47 1.56
N HIS A 216 52.26 8.41 0.76
CA HIS A 216 52.93 8.32 -0.55
C HIS A 216 52.73 7.09 -1.48
N GLU A 217 52.26 7.32 -2.72
CA GLU A 217 53.06 7.33 -3.98
C GLU A 217 52.26 6.91 -5.25
N LYS A 218 52.57 7.62 -6.34
CA LYS A 218 52.18 7.64 -7.77
C LYS A 218 51.64 6.35 -8.43
N ASP A 219 50.67 6.49 -9.34
CA ASP A 219 50.86 6.47 -10.81
C ASP A 219 49.49 6.44 -11.54
N GLY A 220 49.41 7.07 -12.72
CA GLY A 220 48.16 7.34 -13.43
C GLY A 220 47.75 6.29 -14.46
N ARG A 221 46.43 6.16 -14.73
CA ARG A 221 45.91 5.93 -16.09
C ARG A 221 44.39 6.14 -16.24
N LYS A 222 44.11 6.87 -17.32
CA LYS A 222 42.89 7.24 -18.07
C LYS A 222 41.56 6.47 -17.88
N GLN A 223 40.50 7.28 -17.99
CA GLN A 223 39.08 6.97 -18.19
C GLN A 223 38.80 5.94 -19.29
N VAL A 224 37.75 5.12 -19.08
CA VAL A 224 36.87 4.63 -20.14
C VAL A 224 35.43 4.61 -19.62
N ILE A 225 34.59 5.49 -20.18
CA ILE A 225 33.13 5.48 -20.05
C ILE A 225 32.63 4.31 -20.89
N LYS A 226 31.95 3.33 -20.27
CA LYS A 226 31.31 2.24 -21.00
C LYS A 226 29.79 2.40 -20.91
N SER A 227 29.25 3.08 -21.92
CA SER A 227 27.83 3.04 -22.29
C SER A 227 27.51 1.61 -22.77
N SER A 228 26.48 0.99 -22.20
CA SER A 228 25.88 -0.20 -22.80
C SER A 228 24.42 0.12 -23.14
N CYS A 229 24.20 0.26 -24.44
CA CYS A 229 22.93 0.41 -25.10
C CYS A 229 22.27 -0.97 -25.13
N TYR A 230 21.03 -1.11 -24.64
CA TYR A 230 20.28 -2.37 -24.78
C TYR A 230 19.31 -2.24 -25.95
N CYS A 231 19.57 -3.04 -26.97
CA CYS A 231 18.77 -3.14 -28.19
C CYS A 231 17.44 -3.85 -27.90
N PHE A 232 16.37 -3.26 -28.43
CA PHE A 232 15.03 -3.85 -28.53
C PHE A 232 15.09 -5.12 -29.38
N SER A 233 14.66 -6.26 -28.83
CA SER A 233 14.30 -7.43 -29.64
C SER A 233 12.78 -7.50 -29.73
N LYS A 234 12.23 -7.02 -30.85
CA LYS A 234 10.88 -7.38 -31.30
C LYS A 234 10.91 -8.82 -31.81
N LYS A 235 9.94 -9.63 -31.43
CA LYS A 235 9.51 -10.77 -32.26
C LYS A 235 8.02 -10.62 -32.55
N PHE A 236 7.75 -10.47 -33.84
CA PHE A 236 6.51 -10.79 -34.55
C PHE A 236 6.15 -12.27 -34.27
N LEU A 237 4.92 -12.77 -34.40
CA LEU A 237 3.82 -12.46 -35.31
C LEU A 237 2.53 -12.99 -34.65
#